data_AF-A0A6A6NQX9-F1
#
_entry.id   AF-A0A6A6NQX9-F1
#
_cell.length_a   1.000
_cell.length_b   1.000
_cell.length_c   1.000
_cell.angle_alpha   90.00
_cell.angle_beta   90.00
_cell.angle_gamma   90.00
#
_symmetry.space_group_name_H-M   'P 1'
#
loop_
_entity.id
_entity.type
_entity.pdbx_description
1 polymer ?
#
loop_
_entity_poly.entity_id
_entity_poly.type
_entity_poly.pdbx_seq_one_letter_code
_entity_poly.pdbx_strand_id
1 'polypeptide(L)'
;VRVSSKSCEAQRGAGHNGAQWKRFLKITHEETENMVLQLPHCSSWVNVPANHQEALLQRLNHRLKAESIPTIGNDVLDWRMSQSFREVRR
;
A
#
# COMPACT_ATOMS: atom_id res chain seq x y z
N VAL A 1 -4.68 11.77 16.17
CA VAL A 1 -4.87 10.87 15.00
C VAL A 1 -5.59 9.62 15.48
N ARG A 2 -6.81 9.34 15.00
CA ARG A 2 -7.56 8.12 15.36
C ARG A 2 -6.89 6.94 14.67
N VAL A 3 -6.09 6.16 15.40
CA VAL A 3 -5.60 4.87 14.91
C VAL A 3 -6.79 3.92 14.93
N SER A 4 -7.32 3.55 13.77
CA SER A 4 -8.37 2.53 13.71
C SER A 4 -7.77 1.18 14.12
N SER A 5 -8.55 0.31 14.78
CA SER A 5 -8.09 -1.04 15.16
C SER A 5 -7.51 -1.81 13.97
N LYS A 6 -8.12 -1.66 12.79
CA LYS A 6 -7.67 -2.25 11.52
C LYS A 6 -6.29 -1.76 11.06
N SER A 7 -5.91 -0.52 11.38
CA SER A 7 -4.57 0.00 11.08
C SER A 7 -3.51 -0.62 11.99
N CYS A 8 -3.85 -0.84 13.26
CA CYS A 8 -2.96 -1.49 14.22
C CYS A 8 -2.80 -2.99 13.93
N GLU A 9 -3.87 -3.67 13.53
CA GLU A 9 -3.85 -5.07 13.08
C GLU A 9 -3.02 -5.24 11.80
N ALA A 10 -3.22 -4.39 10.80
CA ALA A 10 -2.42 -4.40 9.58
C ALA A 10 -0.93 -4.12 9.85
N GLN A 11 -0.63 -3.16 10.74
CA GLN A 11 0.75 -2.88 11.17
C GLN A 11 1.39 -4.09 11.85
N ARG A 12 0.66 -4.76 12.75
CA ARG A 12 1.15 -5.98 13.42
C ARG A 12 1.32 -7.15 12.44
N GLY A 13 0.37 -7.34 11.51
CA GLY A 13 0.45 -8.36 10.46
C GLY A 13 1.64 -8.15 9.53
N ALA A 14 1.99 -6.89 9.24
CA ALA A 14 3.17 -6.53 8.45
C ALA A 14 4.51 -6.64 9.23
N GLY A 15 4.47 -6.81 10.55
CA GLY A 15 5.67 -6.83 11.39
C GLY A 15 6.41 -5.49 11.47
N HIS A 16 5.73 -4.37 11.17
CA HIS A 16 6.35 -3.05 11.11
C HIS A 16 6.36 -2.35 12.47
N ASN A 17 7.53 -1.82 12.87
CA ASN A 17 7.59 -0.82 13.93
C ASN A 17 7.00 0.52 13.48
N GLY A 18 6.84 1.49 14.40
CA GLY A 18 6.16 2.75 14.08
C GLY A 18 6.85 3.60 13.00
N ALA A 19 8.18 3.56 12.90
CA ALA A 19 8.91 4.29 11.85
C ALA A 19 8.78 3.60 10.49
N GLN A 20 8.94 2.28 10.47
CA GLN A 20 8.71 1.43 9.30
C GLN A 20 7.30 1.61 8.75
N TRP A 21 6.30 1.65 9.64
CA TRP A 21 4.91 1.84 9.26
C TRP A 21 4.67 3.20 8.59
N LYS A 22 5.18 4.29 9.16
CA LYS A 22 5.10 5.62 8.54
C LYS A 22 5.75 5.64 7.17
N ARG A 23 6.88 4.95 7.01
CA ARG A 23 7.59 4.88 5.74
C ARG A 23 6.82 4.06 4.70
N PHE A 24 6.27 2.91 5.10
CA PHE A 24 5.36 2.11 4.29
C PHE A 24 4.14 2.92 3.80
N LEU A 25 3.49 3.67 4.69
CA LEU A 25 2.35 4.53 4.33
C LEU A 25 2.72 5.60 3.30
N LYS A 26 3.91 6.19 3.43
CA LYS A 26 4.43 7.18 2.46
C LYS A 26 4.74 6.54 1.11
N ILE A 27 5.48 5.44 1.09
CA ILE A 27 5.84 4.72 -0.13
C ILE A 27 4.57 4.29 -0.90
N THR A 28 3.59 3.74 -0.19
CA THR A 28 2.32 3.29 -0.81
C THR A 28 1.48 4.45 -1.35
N HIS A 29 1.52 5.62 -0.70
CA HIS A 29 0.86 6.81 -1.21
C HIS A 29 1.46 7.24 -2.55
N GLU A 30 2.80 7.38 -2.62
CA GLU A 30 3.53 7.77 -3.83
C GLU A 30 3.26 6.79 -5.00
N GLU A 31 3.28 5.48 -4.74
CA GLU A 31 2.94 4.49 -5.78
C GLU A 31 1.48 4.57 -6.22
N THR A 32 0.56 4.87 -5.30
CA THR A 32 -0.86 5.03 -5.65
C THR A 32 -1.08 6.23 -6.56
N GLU A 33 -0.46 7.38 -6.26
CA GLU A 33 -0.52 8.57 -7.11
C GLU A 33 -0.03 8.25 -8.52
N ASN A 34 1.15 7.62 -8.64
CA ASN A 34 1.70 7.18 -9.92
C ASN A 34 0.75 6.22 -10.65
N MET A 35 0.13 5.29 -9.94
CA MET A 35 -0.74 4.31 -10.56
C MET A 35 -2.09 4.88 -11.03
N VAL A 36 -2.67 5.82 -10.28
CA VAL A 36 -3.89 6.53 -10.70
C VAL A 36 -3.65 7.34 -11.98
N LEU A 37 -2.46 7.93 -12.14
CA LEU A 37 -2.06 8.61 -13.37
C LEU A 37 -1.91 7.64 -14.56
N GLN A 38 -1.37 6.44 -14.33
CA GLN A 38 -1.16 5.43 -15.38
C GLN A 38 -2.45 4.69 -15.76
N LEU A 39 -3.39 4.54 -14.82
CA LEU A 39 -4.64 3.78 -15.00
C LEU A 39 -5.85 4.68 -14.67
N PRO A 40 -6.13 5.72 -15.48
CA PRO A 40 -7.19 6.68 -15.19
C PRO A 40 -8.59 6.02 -15.14
N HIS A 41 -8.78 4.93 -15.89
CA HIS A 41 -10.02 4.15 -15.93
C HIS A 41 -10.26 3.29 -14.67
N CYS A 42 -9.23 3.03 -13.87
CA CYS A 42 -9.36 2.22 -12.64
C CYS A 42 -9.81 3.09 -11.46
N SER A 43 -11.12 3.12 -11.20
CA SER A 43 -11.73 3.92 -10.13
C SER A 43 -11.48 3.43 -8.71
N SER A 44 -11.09 2.17 -8.55
CA SER A 44 -10.88 1.52 -7.25
C SER A 44 -9.83 0.42 -7.36
N TRP A 45 -9.21 0.08 -6.24
CA TRP A 45 -8.19 -0.98 -6.18
C TRP A 45 -8.69 -2.32 -6.72
N VAL A 46 -9.93 -2.70 -6.42
CA VAL A 46 -10.54 -3.96 -6.89
C VAL A 46 -10.69 -4.04 -8.41
N ASN A 47 -10.66 -2.91 -9.12
CA ASN A 47 -10.73 -2.85 -10.58
C ASN A 47 -9.35 -2.90 -11.24
N VAL A 48 -8.27 -2.82 -10.46
CA VAL A 48 -6.90 -2.92 -10.98
C VAL A 48 -6.66 -4.37 -11.39
N PRO A 49 -6.20 -4.64 -12.63
CA PRO A 49 -5.93 -6.01 -13.07
C PRO A 49 -4.86 -6.71 -12.21
N ALA A 50 -5.01 -8.01 -12.01
CA ALA A 50 -4.15 -8.80 -11.10
C ALA A 50 -2.65 -8.69 -11.44
N ASN A 51 -2.28 -8.63 -12.72
CA ASN A 51 -0.89 -8.44 -13.15
C ASN A 51 -0.31 -7.10 -12.67
N HIS A 52 -1.12 -6.03 -12.64
CA HIS A 52 -0.69 -4.74 -12.10
C HIS A 52 -0.61 -4.76 -10.58
N GLN A 53 -1.49 -5.49 -9.90
CA GLN A 53 -1.43 -5.66 -8.46
C GLN A 53 -0.16 -6.39 -8.03
N GLU A 54 0.18 -7.50 -8.70
CA GLU A 54 1.40 -8.27 -8.45
C GLU A 54 2.67 -7.45 -8.73
N ALA A 55 2.70 -6.73 -9.85
CA ALA A 55 3.81 -5.84 -10.17
C ALA A 55 3.97 -4.71 -9.14
N LEU A 56 2.87 -4.18 -8.60
CA LEU A 56 2.93 -3.21 -7.51
C LEU A 56 3.48 -3.84 -6.22
N LEU A 57 3.02 -5.04 -5.83
CA LEU A 57 3.52 -5.74 -4.65
C LEU A 57 5.04 -5.94 -4.73
N GLN A 58 5.54 -6.41 -5.88
CA GLN A 58 6.96 -6.62 -6.09
C GLN A 58 7.76 -5.32 -5.97
N ARG A 59 7.30 -4.22 -6.58
CA ARG A 59 7.94 -2.90 -6.46
C ARG A 59 7.95 -2.37 -5.03
N LEU A 60 6.82 -2.49 -4.32
CA LEU A 60 6.73 -2.09 -2.92
C LEU A 60 7.70 -2.89 -2.06
N ASN A 61 7.69 -4.21 -2.16
CA ASN A 61 8.60 -5.07 -1.40
C ASN A 61 10.07 -4.83 -1.74
N HIS A 62 10.39 -4.49 -2.99
CA HIS A 62 11.74 -4.07 -3.37
C HIS A 62 12.17 -2.78 -2.65
N ARG A 63 11.31 -1.74 -2.64
CA ARG A 63 11.56 -0.47 -1.94
C ARG A 63 11.66 -0.65 -0.42
N LEU A 64 10.77 -1.47 0.16
CA LEU A 64 10.79 -1.78 1.59
C LEU A 64 12.10 -2.48 1.99
N LYS A 65 12.51 -3.48 1.20
CA LYS A 65 13.76 -4.22 1.45
C LYS A 65 14.99 -3.32 1.34
N ALA A 66 15.02 -2.39 0.40
CA ALA A 66 16.11 -1.41 0.27
C ALA A 66 16.28 -0.54 1.55
N GLU A 67 15.21 -0.36 2.32
CA GLU A 67 15.21 0.38 3.59
C GLU A 67 15.22 -0.53 4.83
N SER A 68 15.51 -1.84 4.66
CA SER A 68 15.46 -2.84 5.74
C SER A 68 14.11 -2.91 6.47
N ILE A 69 13.02 -2.69 5.73
CA ILE A 69 11.64 -2.80 6.21
C ILE A 69 11.09 -4.18 5.83
N PRO A 70 10.37 -4.88 6.73
CA PRO A 70 9.75 -6.17 6.40
C PRO A 70 8.83 -6.07 5.18
N THR A 71 8.90 -7.09 4.32
CA THR A 71 8.02 -7.22 3.16
C THR A 71 6.59 -7.49 3.59
N ILE A 72 5.64 -7.12 2.74
CA ILE A 72 4.21 -7.32 2.94
C ILE A 72 3.65 -8.39 2.00
N GLY A 73 2.52 -8.97 2.40
CA GLY A 73 1.70 -9.87 1.58
C GLY A 73 0.54 -9.16 0.88
N ASN A 74 -0.25 -9.94 0.14
CA ASN A 74 -1.44 -9.44 -0.58
C ASN A 74 -2.52 -8.88 0.35
N ASP A 75 -2.68 -9.46 1.54
CA ASP A 75 -3.64 -9.02 2.56
C ASP A 75 -3.39 -7.58 3.02
N VAL A 76 -2.13 -7.25 3.35
CA VAL A 76 -1.72 -5.90 3.75
C VAL A 76 -1.76 -4.95 2.55
N LEU A 77 -1.40 -5.43 1.35
CA LEU A 77 -1.51 -4.65 0.11
C LEU A 77 -2.96 -4.25 -0.15
N ASP A 78 -3.88 -5.21 -0.17
CA ASP A 78 -5.30 -4.99 -0.47
C ASP A 78 -5.94 -4.01 0.51
N TRP A 79 -5.63 -4.19 1.81
CA TRP A 79 -6.07 -3.27 2.84
C TRP A 79 -5.57 -1.85 2.60
N ARG A 80 -4.27 -1.68 2.29
CA ARG A 80 -3.66 -0.35 2.15
C ARG A 80 -4.12 0.33 0.87
N MET A 81 -4.05 -0.36 -0.27
CA MET A 81 -4.37 0.21 -1.57
C MET A 81 -5.85 0.58 -1.67
N SER A 82 -6.74 -0.20 -1.04
CA SER A 82 -8.16 0.17 -0.94
C SER A 82 -8.40 1.48 -0.19
N GLN A 83 -7.51 1.89 0.72
CA GLN A 83 -7.58 3.19 1.40
C GLN A 83 -6.91 4.27 0.57
N SER A 84 -5.69 4.03 0.08
CA SER A 84 -4.93 5.00 -0.72
C SER A 84 -5.68 5.43 -1.98
N PHE A 85 -6.34 4.51 -2.69
CA PHE A 85 -7.15 4.86 -3.86
C PHE A 85 -8.30 5.81 -3.52
N ARG A 86 -8.92 5.63 -2.34
CA ARG A 86 -9.98 6.51 -1.86
C ARG A 86 -9.46 7.87 -1.40
N GLU A 87 -8.22 7.91 -0.88
CA GLU A 87 -7.56 9.15 -0.45
C GLU A 87 -7.13 10.00 -1.65
N VAL A 88 -6.46 9.41 -2.65
CA VAL A 88 -5.92 10.13 -3.81
C VAL A 88 -7.01 10.63 -4.77
N ARG A 89 -8.17 9.94 -4.83
CA ARG A 89 -9.29 10.32 -5.70
C ARG A 89 -10.33 11.24 -5.04
N ARG A 90 -10.13 11.65 -3.78
CA ARG A 90 -10.96 12.65 -3.09
C ARG A 90 -10.55 14.06 -3.46
#